data_AF-A0A9C9G298-F1
#
_entry.id   AF-A0A9C9G298-F1
#
_cell.length_a   1.000
_cell.length_b   1.000
_cell.length_c   1.000
_cell.angle_alpha   90.00
_cell.angle_beta   90.00
_cell.angle_gamma   90.00
#
_symmetry.space_group_name_H-M   'P 1'
#
loop_
_entity.id
_entity.type
_entity.pdbx_description
1 polymer ?
#
loop_
_entity_poly.entity_id
_entity_poly.type
_entity_poly.pdbx_seq_one_letter_code
_entity_poly.pdbx_strand_id
1 'polypeptide(L)'
;MAVNGILSNAVSGLLASRQAMNTVSHNVANVNTAGYTRQRVELSSRNALSSNNLSVGNGVFVSRIRRIYDTALQTQIQTSGAAQQRYDSLASLASGVDNLMAESSSGMGSSLQSFFAAASSVSNNPASGTDRQLLLDSAGSLLNRAQSVYSRLTEIERGTNSRLTTAVQSINQLASNLAGVNRAISRAAASVRGTPNDLYDQRDQLILDLSKKIDLSTVLHSDGSVNVYVGKGESLVIGDKTRSLRAGKDRYDGRRLDLQLGDGVGYHSISNSIKNGEVYGILQFRSEVLDPALNGLGRVVVSLGLNFNAQHRLGQDLKGRPGGDFFAMGGPEVLPKNTNTSLATTAVPVVGYADAQALTTDNYLLNWQGATWQLMNRRTGQIVPMTGAGTTASPFLADGLSISVAGITAGVGDQYSFLIRPTAVVARDTRLAL
;
A
#
# COMPACT_ATOMS: atom_id res chain seq x y z
N MET A 1 70.84 27.18 4.14
CA MET A 1 69.52 26.94 3.50
C MET A 1 68.99 25.51 3.65
N ALA A 2 69.82 24.46 3.81
CA ALA A 2 69.35 23.06 3.91
C ALA A 2 68.51 22.72 5.17
N VAL A 3 68.81 23.32 6.34
CA VAL A 3 68.13 23.01 7.62
C VAL A 3 66.67 23.49 7.63
N ASN A 4 66.36 24.63 6.99
CA ASN A 4 64.99 25.16 6.91
C ASN A 4 64.06 24.26 6.09
N GLY A 5 64.58 23.58 5.05
CA GLY A 5 63.80 22.63 4.25
C GLY A 5 63.45 21.35 5.02
N ILE A 6 64.42 20.81 5.78
CA ILE A 6 64.22 19.61 6.61
C ILE A 6 63.20 19.89 7.73
N LEU A 7 63.32 21.02 8.41
CA LEU A 7 62.38 21.43 9.46
C LEU A 7 60.97 21.66 8.91
N SER A 8 60.85 22.29 7.74
CA SER A 8 59.55 22.49 7.08
C SER A 8 58.89 21.16 6.69
N ASN A 9 59.68 20.23 6.15
CA ASN A 9 59.21 18.89 5.81
C ASN A 9 58.75 18.13 7.06
N ALA A 10 59.53 18.16 8.14
CA ALA A 10 59.19 17.53 9.43
C ALA A 10 57.89 18.11 10.04
N VAL A 11 57.73 19.44 10.04
CA VAL A 11 56.49 20.10 10.52
C VAL A 11 55.30 19.70 9.66
N SER A 12 55.45 19.68 8.33
CA SER A 12 54.39 19.29 7.42
C SER A 12 53.93 17.84 7.64
N GLY A 13 54.89 16.93 7.87
CA GLY A 13 54.63 15.53 8.20
C GLY A 13 53.95 15.36 9.55
N LEU A 14 54.37 16.09 10.57
CA LEU A 14 53.75 16.03 11.91
C LEU A 14 52.30 16.53 11.88
N LEU A 15 52.02 17.63 11.17
CA LEU A 15 50.65 18.15 11.01
C LEU A 15 49.76 17.16 10.24
N ALA A 16 50.28 16.54 9.18
CA ALA A 16 49.58 15.49 8.44
C ALA A 16 49.26 14.27 9.33
N SER A 17 50.25 13.79 10.10
CA SER A 17 50.07 12.68 11.05
C SER A 17 49.09 13.02 12.17
N ARG A 18 49.11 14.24 12.72
CA ARG A 18 48.11 14.70 13.69
C ARG A 18 46.70 14.66 13.10
N GLN A 19 46.51 15.09 11.86
CA GLN A 19 45.21 15.02 11.19
C GLN A 19 44.77 13.57 10.93
N ALA A 20 45.70 12.69 10.57
CA ALA A 20 45.43 11.25 10.45
C ALA A 20 44.97 10.65 11.78
N MET A 21 45.67 10.95 12.88
CA MET A 21 45.29 10.48 14.22
C MET A 21 43.93 11.04 14.67
N ASN A 22 43.63 12.31 14.38
CA ASN A 22 42.30 12.87 14.64
C ASN A 22 41.21 12.12 13.87
N THR A 23 41.48 11.75 12.61
CA THR A 23 40.52 10.98 11.79
C THR A 23 40.35 9.56 12.33
N VAL A 24 41.42 8.92 12.79
CA VAL A 24 41.35 7.61 13.48
C VAL A 24 40.52 7.73 14.75
N SER A 25 40.76 8.74 15.59
CA SER A 25 39.97 9.01 16.80
C SER A 25 38.49 9.20 16.47
N HIS A 26 38.19 9.99 15.43
CA HIS A 26 36.82 10.22 14.96
C HIS A 26 36.13 8.93 14.48
N ASN A 27 36.85 8.06 13.75
CA ASN A 27 36.34 6.76 13.33
C ASN A 27 36.04 5.84 14.51
N VAL A 28 36.95 5.79 15.50
CA VAL A 28 36.78 4.94 16.70
C VAL A 28 35.59 5.41 17.53
N ALA A 29 35.44 6.72 17.71
CA ALA A 29 34.32 7.31 18.46
C ALA A 29 32.96 7.02 17.80
N ASN A 30 32.91 6.94 16.46
CA ASN A 30 31.67 6.77 15.69
C ASN A 30 31.45 5.35 15.15
N VAL A 31 32.25 4.37 15.57
CA VAL A 31 32.16 2.99 15.04
C VAL A 31 30.78 2.35 15.24
N ASN A 32 30.07 2.74 16.30
CA ASN A 32 28.72 2.25 16.64
C ASN A 32 27.60 3.23 16.24
N THR A 33 27.94 4.34 15.57
CA THR A 33 26.94 5.30 15.09
C THR A 33 26.32 4.76 13.79
N ALA A 34 25.00 4.54 13.78
CA ALA A 34 24.28 4.05 12.60
C ALA A 34 24.48 4.98 11.39
N GLY A 35 24.80 4.41 10.23
CA GLY A 35 25.03 5.14 9.00
C GLY A 35 26.42 5.78 8.87
N TYR A 36 27.28 5.69 9.88
CA TYR A 36 28.63 6.23 9.83
C TYR A 36 29.50 5.49 8.81
N THR A 37 30.27 6.24 8.01
CA THR A 37 31.26 5.66 7.09
C THR A 37 32.69 5.98 7.52
N ARG A 38 33.56 4.97 7.47
CA ARG A 38 34.98 5.15 7.82
C ARG A 38 35.62 6.20 6.92
N GLN A 39 36.28 7.16 7.53
CA GLN A 39 37.01 8.23 6.84
C GLN A 39 38.49 7.89 6.73
N ARG A 40 39.09 8.23 5.59
CA ARG A 40 40.53 8.06 5.31
C ARG A 40 41.15 9.38 4.87
N VAL A 41 42.29 9.70 5.46
CA VAL A 41 43.13 10.84 5.09
C VAL A 41 43.97 10.46 3.86
N GLU A 42 43.90 11.28 2.82
CA GLU A 42 44.77 11.19 1.66
C GLU A 42 45.83 12.28 1.73
N LEU A 43 47.09 11.86 1.69
CA LEU A 43 48.24 12.74 1.70
C LEU A 43 48.72 12.95 0.26
N SER A 44 49.10 14.19 -0.07
CA SER A 44 49.76 14.51 -1.32
C SER A 44 51.08 15.24 -1.03
N SER A 45 52.06 15.04 -1.91
CA SER A 45 53.33 15.77 -1.85
C SER A 45 53.09 17.24 -2.20
N ARG A 46 53.69 18.16 -1.43
CA ARG A 46 53.73 19.57 -1.82
C ARG A 46 54.60 19.74 -3.06
N ASN A 47 54.32 20.77 -3.86
CA ASN A 47 55.13 21.10 -5.03
C ASN A 47 56.61 21.26 -4.63
N ALA A 48 57.48 20.59 -5.37
CA ALA A 48 58.92 20.65 -5.14
C ALA A 48 59.43 22.08 -5.34
N LEU A 49 60.38 22.49 -4.51
CA LEU A 49 61.08 23.76 -4.69
C LEU A 49 62.21 23.51 -5.69
N SER A 50 62.18 24.20 -6.83
CA SER A 50 63.30 24.18 -7.78
C SER A 50 64.36 25.18 -7.34
N SER A 51 65.59 24.70 -7.16
CA SER A 51 66.77 25.54 -6.92
C SER A 51 67.97 24.94 -7.66
N ASN A 52 68.68 25.73 -8.46
CA ASN A 52 69.88 25.32 -9.22
C ASN A 52 69.76 23.99 -9.98
N ASN A 53 68.77 23.82 -10.87
CA ASN A 53 68.53 22.59 -11.64
C ASN A 53 68.27 21.30 -10.82
N LEU A 54 68.07 21.39 -9.50
CA LEU A 54 67.63 20.28 -8.65
C LEU A 54 66.22 20.55 -8.12
N SER A 55 65.36 19.52 -8.22
CA SER A 55 64.01 19.54 -7.67
C SER A 55 64.03 18.90 -6.28
N VAL A 56 63.82 19.69 -5.24
CA VAL A 56 63.86 19.22 -3.84
C VAL A 56 62.44 19.10 -3.29
N GLY A 57 62.09 17.93 -2.76
CA GLY A 57 60.77 17.66 -2.17
C GLY A 57 60.46 18.57 -0.97
N ASN A 58 59.24 19.13 -0.96
CA ASN A 58 58.78 20.13 0.01
C ASN A 58 57.78 19.55 1.04
N GLY A 59 57.90 18.25 1.35
CA GLY A 59 57.07 17.59 2.35
C GLY A 59 55.66 17.26 1.84
N VAL A 60 54.72 17.10 2.77
CA VAL A 60 53.36 16.60 2.49
C VAL A 60 52.27 17.53 3.02
N PHE A 61 51.07 17.36 2.51
CA PHE A 61 49.88 17.98 3.08
C PHE A 61 48.69 17.05 2.96
N VAL A 62 47.66 17.30 3.77
CA VAL A 62 46.39 16.58 3.66
C VAL A 62 45.66 17.11 2.44
N SER A 63 45.55 16.28 1.41
CA SER A 63 44.84 16.63 0.19
C SER A 63 43.32 16.57 0.40
N ARG A 64 42.84 15.49 1.01
CA ARG A 64 41.41 15.29 1.30
C ARG A 64 41.22 14.30 2.44
N ILE A 65 40.09 14.41 3.13
CA ILE A 65 39.55 13.36 4.00
C ILE A 65 38.33 12.81 3.26
N ARG A 66 38.37 11.54 2.85
CA ARG A 66 37.27 10.92 2.10
C ARG A 66 36.62 9.78 2.87
N ARG A 67 35.33 9.58 2.60
CA ARG A 67 34.57 8.41 3.05
C ARG A 67 35.02 7.17 2.28
N ILE A 68 35.11 6.03 2.95
CA ILE A 68 35.21 4.72 2.32
C ILE A 68 33.78 4.22 2.15
N TYR A 69 33.25 4.38 0.95
CA TYR A 69 31.84 4.20 0.64
C TYR A 69 31.70 3.48 -0.71
N ASP A 70 30.82 2.49 -0.74
CA ASP A 70 30.46 1.73 -1.94
C ASP A 70 29.00 2.03 -2.30
N THR A 71 28.81 2.69 -3.44
CA THR A 71 27.49 3.08 -3.95
C THR A 71 26.63 1.87 -4.28
N ALA A 72 27.20 0.83 -4.90
CA ALA A 72 26.47 -0.36 -5.31
C ALA A 72 25.98 -1.14 -4.08
N LEU A 73 26.82 -1.28 -3.06
CA LEU A 73 26.42 -1.91 -1.80
C LEU A 73 25.31 -1.11 -1.10
N GLN A 74 25.40 0.23 -1.10
CA GLN A 74 24.36 1.07 -0.49
C GLN A 74 23.02 0.92 -1.21
N THR A 75 23.01 0.92 -2.54
CA THR A 75 21.79 0.69 -3.33
C THR A 75 21.22 -0.71 -3.09
N GLN A 76 22.08 -1.73 -2.95
CA GLN A 76 21.66 -3.08 -2.58
C GLN A 76 20.95 -3.09 -1.22
N ILE A 77 21.53 -2.44 -0.20
CA ILE A 77 20.97 -2.35 1.16
C ILE A 77 19.63 -1.60 1.18
N GLN A 78 19.51 -0.51 0.41
CA GLN A 78 18.25 0.23 0.29
C GLN A 78 17.16 -0.63 -0.34
N THR A 79 17.48 -1.33 -1.44
CA THR A 79 16.51 -2.15 -2.18
C THR A 79 16.06 -3.36 -1.36
N SER A 80 16.99 -4.06 -0.70
CA SER A 80 16.68 -5.21 0.13
C SER A 80 15.96 -4.81 1.42
N GLY A 81 16.36 -3.70 2.05
CA GLY A 81 15.68 -3.15 3.22
C GLY A 81 14.24 -2.72 2.92
N ALA A 82 14.00 -2.08 1.77
CA ALA A 82 12.66 -1.73 1.32
C ALA A 82 11.79 -2.99 1.09
N ALA A 83 12.34 -4.02 0.45
CA ALA A 83 11.65 -5.28 0.21
C ALA A 83 11.32 -6.03 1.50
N GLN A 84 12.26 -6.08 2.45
CA GLN A 84 12.03 -6.64 3.77
C GLN A 84 10.86 -5.93 4.47
N GLN A 85 10.88 -4.59 4.51
CA GLN A 85 9.83 -3.83 5.20
C GLN A 85 8.45 -3.95 4.55
N ARG A 86 8.40 -4.09 3.22
CA ARG A 86 7.17 -4.44 2.50
C ARG A 86 6.60 -5.77 3.03
N TYR A 87 7.40 -6.83 3.03
CA TYR A 87 6.94 -8.16 3.42
C TYR A 87 6.65 -8.27 4.92
N ASP A 88 7.44 -7.64 5.78
CA ASP A 88 7.18 -7.59 7.23
C ASP A 88 5.84 -6.91 7.53
N SER A 89 5.55 -5.81 6.84
CA SER A 89 4.27 -5.08 6.98
C SER A 89 3.09 -5.90 6.48
N LEU A 90 3.24 -6.56 5.33
CA LEU A 90 2.24 -7.47 4.77
C LEU A 90 1.96 -8.63 5.72
N ALA A 91 3.00 -9.33 6.19
CA ALA A 91 2.88 -10.47 7.09
C ALA A 91 2.24 -10.08 8.43
N SER A 92 2.62 -8.93 9.00
CA SER A 92 2.04 -8.42 10.25
C SER A 92 0.54 -8.14 10.13
N LEU A 93 0.08 -7.65 8.97
CA LEU A 93 -1.34 -7.39 8.74
C LEU A 93 -2.11 -8.67 8.36
N ALA A 94 -1.51 -9.50 7.51
CA ALA A 94 -2.08 -10.78 7.08
C ALA A 94 -2.30 -11.74 8.25
N SER A 95 -1.40 -11.77 9.24
CA SER A 95 -1.57 -12.60 10.44
C SER A 95 -2.83 -12.24 11.24
N GLY A 96 -3.27 -10.97 11.20
CA GLY A 96 -4.53 -10.56 11.82
C GLY A 96 -5.76 -11.20 11.15
N VAL A 97 -5.73 -11.36 9.83
CA VAL A 97 -6.77 -12.06 9.08
C VAL A 97 -6.65 -13.58 9.27
N ASP A 98 -5.43 -14.12 9.22
CA ASP A 98 -5.16 -15.54 9.41
C ASP A 98 -5.65 -16.04 10.77
N ASN A 99 -5.29 -15.34 11.86
CA ASN A 99 -5.76 -15.66 13.21
C ASN A 99 -7.29 -15.62 13.34
N LEU A 100 -7.94 -14.69 12.65
CA LEU A 100 -9.41 -14.61 12.62
C LEU A 100 -10.03 -15.82 11.91
N MET A 101 -9.42 -16.27 10.82
CA MET A 101 -9.93 -17.39 10.01
C MET A 101 -9.60 -18.76 10.62
N ALA A 102 -8.49 -18.87 11.35
CA ALA A 102 -8.03 -20.10 12.00
C ALA A 102 -8.82 -20.46 13.27
N GLU A 103 -9.72 -19.59 13.74
CA GLU A 103 -10.50 -19.81 14.95
C GLU A 103 -11.56 -20.92 14.77
N SER A 104 -11.19 -22.17 15.11
CA SER A 104 -11.95 -23.39 14.81
C SER A 104 -13.22 -23.57 15.64
N SER A 105 -13.21 -23.18 16.93
CA SER A 105 -14.35 -23.32 17.84
C SER A 105 -15.52 -22.39 17.50
N SER A 106 -15.24 -21.26 16.85
CA SER A 106 -16.25 -20.32 16.36
C SER A 106 -16.28 -20.25 14.83
N GLY A 107 -15.58 -21.14 14.12
CA GLY A 107 -15.40 -21.05 12.67
C GLY A 107 -16.70 -21.07 11.87
N MET A 108 -16.70 -20.47 10.67
CA MET A 108 -17.87 -20.47 9.78
C MET A 108 -18.34 -21.90 9.40
N GLY A 109 -17.39 -22.84 9.31
CA GLY A 109 -17.66 -24.22 8.95
C GLY A 109 -18.58 -24.94 9.95
N SER A 110 -18.40 -24.72 11.25
CA SER A 110 -19.25 -25.35 12.27
C SER A 110 -20.66 -24.79 12.24
N SER A 111 -20.82 -23.47 12.08
CA SER A 111 -22.15 -22.86 11.92
C SER A 111 -22.89 -23.34 10.67
N LEU A 112 -22.18 -23.54 9.55
CA LEU A 112 -22.75 -24.13 8.33
C LEU A 112 -23.20 -25.57 8.55
N GLN A 113 -22.38 -26.38 9.23
CA GLN A 113 -22.72 -27.76 9.55
C GLN A 113 -23.96 -27.84 10.44
N SER A 114 -24.07 -27.00 11.47
CA SER A 114 -25.25 -26.93 12.33
C SER A 114 -26.51 -26.53 11.56
N PHE A 115 -26.41 -25.56 10.65
CA PHE A 115 -27.53 -25.17 9.79
C PHE A 115 -28.04 -26.33 8.93
N PHE A 116 -27.15 -27.04 8.24
CA PHE A 116 -27.55 -28.17 7.40
C PHE A 116 -28.02 -29.39 8.21
N ALA A 117 -27.46 -29.61 9.41
CA ALA A 117 -27.97 -30.62 10.33
C ALA A 117 -29.42 -30.31 10.75
N ALA A 118 -29.70 -29.05 11.11
CA ALA A 118 -31.07 -28.63 11.43
C ALA A 118 -32.02 -28.75 10.23
N ALA A 119 -31.56 -28.41 9.03
CA ALA A 119 -32.34 -28.60 7.79
C ALA A 119 -32.65 -30.08 7.54
N SER A 120 -31.69 -30.97 7.80
CA SER A 120 -31.89 -32.42 7.72
C SER A 120 -32.91 -32.92 8.75
N SER A 121 -32.90 -32.38 9.97
CA SER A 121 -33.91 -32.71 11.00
C SER A 121 -35.32 -32.33 10.54
N VAL A 122 -35.49 -31.14 9.95
CA VAL A 122 -36.78 -30.73 9.36
C VAL A 122 -37.18 -31.64 8.20
N SER A 123 -36.24 -32.08 7.36
CA SER A 123 -36.54 -33.04 6.29
C SER A 123 -37.02 -34.39 6.82
N ASN A 124 -36.49 -34.84 7.96
CA ASN A 124 -36.90 -36.10 8.60
C ASN A 124 -38.24 -35.97 9.34
N ASN A 125 -38.54 -34.79 9.89
CA ASN A 125 -39.78 -34.51 10.63
C ASN A 125 -40.40 -33.15 10.26
N PRO A 126 -41.02 -33.04 9.06
CA PRO A 126 -41.44 -31.75 8.52
C PRO A 126 -42.63 -31.10 9.25
N ALA A 127 -43.39 -31.87 10.05
CA ALA A 127 -44.52 -31.35 10.84
C ALA A 127 -44.10 -30.80 12.21
N SER A 128 -42.86 -31.06 12.64
CA SER A 128 -42.35 -30.64 13.95
C SER A 128 -42.07 -29.14 14.00
N GLY A 129 -42.81 -28.43 14.85
CA GLY A 129 -42.56 -27.01 15.14
C GLY A 129 -41.19 -26.79 15.78
N THR A 130 -40.73 -27.73 16.61
CA THR A 130 -39.42 -27.67 17.28
C THR A 130 -38.27 -27.77 16.29
N ASP A 131 -38.30 -28.71 15.34
CA ASP A 131 -37.23 -28.85 14.33
C ASP A 131 -37.16 -27.63 13.40
N ARG A 132 -38.33 -27.06 13.06
CA ARG A 132 -38.41 -25.83 12.27
C ARG A 132 -37.84 -24.62 13.01
N GLN A 133 -38.15 -24.48 14.30
CA GLN A 133 -37.57 -23.43 15.13
C GLN A 133 -36.04 -23.59 15.22
N LEU A 134 -35.56 -24.82 15.43
CA LEU A 134 -34.12 -25.11 15.47
C LEU A 134 -33.42 -24.72 14.15
N LEU A 135 -34.06 -24.93 13.00
CA LEU A 135 -33.54 -24.47 11.70
C LEU A 135 -33.44 -22.94 11.64
N LEU A 136 -34.47 -22.21 12.08
CA LEU A 136 -34.45 -20.74 12.13
C LEU A 136 -33.35 -20.22 13.07
N ASP A 137 -33.21 -20.82 14.26
CA ASP A 137 -32.19 -20.44 15.23
C ASP A 137 -30.77 -20.73 14.71
N SER A 138 -30.57 -21.86 14.03
CA SER A 138 -29.30 -22.23 13.42
C SER A 138 -28.93 -21.29 12.26
N ALA A 139 -29.92 -20.90 11.45
CA ALA A 139 -29.75 -19.93 10.38
C ALA A 139 -29.41 -18.53 10.92
N GLY A 140 -30.12 -18.07 11.96
CA GLY A 140 -29.81 -16.81 12.64
C GLY A 140 -28.40 -16.81 13.23
N SER A 141 -27.99 -17.91 13.87
CA SER A 141 -26.63 -18.09 14.40
C SER A 141 -25.56 -18.02 13.31
N LEU A 142 -25.80 -18.65 12.15
CA LEU A 142 -24.90 -18.59 11.01
C LEU A 142 -24.74 -17.16 10.47
N LEU A 143 -25.84 -16.42 10.31
CA LEU A 143 -25.79 -15.03 9.85
C LEU A 143 -25.08 -14.12 10.84
N ASN A 144 -25.38 -14.25 12.14
CA ASN A 144 -24.70 -13.50 13.20
C ASN A 144 -23.18 -13.76 13.19
N ARG A 145 -22.77 -15.01 12.93
CA ARG A 145 -21.36 -15.33 12.78
C ARG A 145 -20.74 -14.66 11.55
N ALA A 146 -21.41 -14.70 10.40
CA ALA A 146 -20.95 -14.01 9.19
C ALA A 146 -20.78 -12.50 9.40
N GLN A 147 -21.76 -11.85 10.02
CA GLN A 147 -21.72 -10.44 10.38
C GLN A 147 -20.58 -10.12 11.36
N SER A 148 -20.30 -11.01 12.32
CA SER A 148 -19.20 -10.85 13.28
C SER A 148 -17.83 -10.93 12.59
N VAL A 149 -17.63 -11.89 11.68
CA VAL A 149 -16.37 -12.00 10.90
C VAL A 149 -16.20 -10.77 10.01
N TYR A 150 -17.25 -10.36 9.30
CA TYR A 150 -17.23 -9.14 8.49
C TYR A 150 -16.83 -7.92 9.35
N SER A 151 -17.44 -7.76 10.54
CA SER A 151 -17.15 -6.64 11.43
C SER A 151 -15.68 -6.63 11.88
N ARG A 152 -15.11 -7.80 12.24
CA ARG A 152 -13.68 -7.91 12.59
C ARG A 152 -12.77 -7.60 11.41
N LEU A 153 -13.10 -8.02 10.19
CA LEU A 153 -12.34 -7.65 8.99
C LEU A 153 -12.38 -6.12 8.73
N THR A 154 -13.52 -5.47 8.95
CA THR A 154 -13.61 -4.00 8.82
C THR A 154 -12.87 -3.24 9.94
N GLU A 155 -12.73 -3.81 11.13
CA GLU A 155 -11.84 -3.28 12.18
C GLU A 155 -10.38 -3.36 11.74
N ILE A 156 -9.95 -4.49 11.16
CA ILE A 156 -8.61 -4.63 10.57
C ILE A 156 -8.40 -3.59 9.47
N GLU A 157 -9.41 -3.30 8.65
CA GLU A 157 -9.36 -2.23 7.64
C GLU A 157 -9.12 -0.85 8.27
N ARG A 158 -9.82 -0.52 9.35
CA ARG A 158 -9.62 0.74 10.10
C ARG A 158 -8.24 0.82 10.72
N GLY A 159 -7.73 -0.27 11.31
CA GLY A 159 -6.35 -0.35 11.80
C GLY A 159 -5.33 -0.14 10.67
N THR A 160 -5.61 -0.67 9.48
CA THR A 160 -4.78 -0.48 8.29
C THR A 160 -4.76 0.98 7.83
N ASN A 161 -5.88 1.70 7.88
CA ASN A 161 -5.94 3.15 7.63
C ASN A 161 -5.06 3.95 8.60
N SER A 162 -5.10 3.59 9.89
CA SER A 162 -4.27 4.21 10.93
C SER A 162 -2.77 4.01 10.65
N ARG A 163 -2.36 2.77 10.36
CA ARG A 163 -0.96 2.45 9.98
C ARG A 163 -0.49 3.24 8.76
N LEU A 164 -1.31 3.34 7.71
CA LEU A 164 -0.97 4.15 6.54
C LEU A 164 -0.75 5.62 6.91
N THR A 165 -1.60 6.17 7.78
CA THR A 165 -1.50 7.56 8.23
C THR A 165 -0.19 7.81 8.99
N THR A 166 0.16 6.93 9.93
CA THR A 166 1.42 7.01 10.69
C THR A 166 2.64 6.85 9.78
N ALA A 167 2.62 5.90 8.83
CA ALA A 167 3.70 5.71 7.88
C ALA A 167 3.93 6.98 7.04
N VAL A 168 2.86 7.62 6.55
CA VAL A 168 2.94 8.88 5.79
C VAL A 168 3.48 10.03 6.63
N GLN A 169 3.07 10.15 7.90
CA GLN A 169 3.62 11.16 8.81
C GLN A 169 5.13 10.98 9.01
N SER A 170 5.58 9.73 9.21
CA SER A 170 7.00 9.39 9.35
C SER A 170 7.78 9.75 8.08
N ILE A 171 7.24 9.45 6.90
CA ILE A 171 7.84 9.84 5.62
C ILE A 171 8.01 11.35 5.50
N ASN A 172 6.97 12.12 5.80
CA ASN A 172 7.05 13.59 5.72
C ASN A 172 8.12 14.16 6.67
N GLN A 173 8.26 13.58 7.87
CA GLN A 173 9.30 13.98 8.80
C GLN A 173 10.71 13.66 8.28
N LEU A 174 10.92 12.46 7.74
CA LEU A 174 12.20 12.05 7.13
C LEU A 174 12.54 12.94 5.94
N ALA A 175 11.57 13.25 5.07
CA ALA A 175 11.74 14.15 3.94
C ALA A 175 12.14 15.57 4.39
N SER A 176 11.50 16.09 5.45
CA SER A 176 11.83 17.40 6.02
C SER A 176 13.25 17.43 6.59
N ASN A 177 13.63 16.40 7.34
CA ASN A 177 14.98 16.26 7.87
C ASN A 177 16.02 16.20 6.73
N LEU A 178 15.73 15.45 5.67
CA LEU A 178 16.61 15.34 4.50
C LEU A 178 16.78 16.67 3.77
N ALA A 179 15.70 17.44 3.60
CA ALA A 179 15.78 18.80 3.04
C ALA A 179 16.65 19.73 3.90
N GLY A 180 16.56 19.62 5.23
CA GLY A 180 17.44 20.32 6.16
C GLY A 180 18.92 19.95 5.97
N VAL A 181 19.21 18.65 5.84
CA VAL A 181 20.57 18.15 5.57
C VAL A 181 21.07 18.60 4.20
N ASN A 182 20.24 18.57 3.15
CA ASN A 182 20.58 19.09 1.82
C ASN A 182 20.96 20.58 1.87
N ARG A 183 20.23 21.39 2.65
CA ARG A 183 20.57 22.80 2.85
C ARG A 183 21.94 22.96 3.52
N ALA A 184 22.22 22.17 4.56
CA ALA A 184 23.50 22.20 5.25
C ALA A 184 24.66 21.78 4.34
N ILE A 185 24.45 20.74 3.53
CA ILE A 185 25.41 20.27 2.52
C ILE A 185 25.71 21.37 1.51
N SER A 186 24.67 22.00 0.95
CA SER A 186 24.82 23.04 -0.08
C SER A 186 25.61 24.24 0.45
N ARG A 187 25.36 24.64 1.71
CA ARG A 187 26.12 25.72 2.39
C ARG A 187 27.57 25.34 2.67
N ALA A 188 27.81 24.09 3.07
CA ALA A 188 29.16 23.58 3.30
C ALA A 188 29.95 23.50 1.98
N ALA A 189 29.32 23.08 0.88
CA ALA A 189 29.92 23.05 -0.45
C ALA A 189 30.27 24.45 -0.98
N ALA A 190 29.44 25.47 -0.68
CA ALA A 190 29.72 26.86 -1.01
C ALA A 190 30.85 27.47 -0.15
N SER A 191 31.16 26.86 1.00
CA SER A 191 32.28 27.27 1.85
C SER A 191 33.55 26.61 1.34
N VAL A 192 34.65 27.36 1.18
CA VAL A 192 35.95 26.88 0.63
C VAL A 192 36.65 25.84 1.55
N ARG A 193 35.95 25.27 2.54
CA ARG A 193 36.51 24.42 3.60
C ARG A 193 35.95 23.01 3.56
N GLY A 194 36.60 22.15 2.78
CA GLY A 194 36.54 20.69 2.92
C GLY A 194 35.22 20.03 2.52
N THR A 195 35.23 18.69 2.50
CA THR A 195 34.06 17.87 2.17
C THR A 195 33.28 17.54 3.45
N PRO A 196 31.97 17.84 3.54
CA PRO A 196 31.19 17.63 4.76
C PRO A 196 30.75 16.16 4.93
N ASN A 197 31.71 15.28 5.23
CA ASN A 197 31.50 13.84 5.24
C ASN A 197 30.37 13.40 6.18
N ASP A 198 30.28 13.98 7.37
CA ASP A 198 29.25 13.59 8.36
C ASP A 198 27.84 13.99 7.92
N LEU A 199 27.69 15.10 7.16
CA LEU A 199 26.41 15.47 6.56
C LEU A 199 26.02 14.49 5.45
N TYR A 200 27.00 13.96 4.70
CA TYR A 200 26.72 12.93 3.72
C TYR A 200 26.30 11.61 4.37
N ASP A 201 26.91 11.23 5.51
CA ASP A 201 26.46 10.07 6.29
C ASP A 201 25.02 10.25 6.79
N GLN A 202 24.68 11.41 7.36
CA GLN A 202 23.31 11.71 7.80
C GLN A 202 22.30 11.67 6.64
N ARG A 203 22.65 12.24 5.49
CA ARG A 203 21.84 12.20 4.27
C ARG A 203 21.58 10.77 3.84
N ASP A 204 22.62 9.94 3.75
CA ASP A 204 22.53 8.57 3.26
C ASP A 204 21.74 7.67 4.23
N GLN A 205 21.85 7.92 5.54
CA GLN A 205 21.03 7.27 6.56
C GLN A 205 19.55 7.66 6.45
N LEU A 206 19.24 8.94 6.27
CA LEU A 206 17.87 9.41 6.06
C LEU A 206 17.25 8.82 4.78
N ILE A 207 18.02 8.71 3.70
CA ILE A 207 17.58 8.06 2.46
C ILE A 207 17.32 6.57 2.71
N LEU A 208 18.20 5.88 3.44
CA LEU A 208 18.00 4.48 3.80
C LEU A 208 16.71 4.29 4.62
N ASP A 209 16.48 5.10 5.64
CA ASP A 209 15.27 5.01 6.46
C ASP A 209 14.02 5.40 5.68
N LEU A 210 14.12 6.34 4.75
CA LEU A 210 13.02 6.67 3.85
C LEU A 210 12.70 5.53 2.87
N SER A 211 13.72 4.84 2.34
CA SER A 211 13.54 3.71 1.41
C SER A 211 12.83 2.51 2.05
N LYS A 212 13.02 2.31 3.35
CA LYS A 212 12.26 1.33 4.15
C LYS A 212 10.76 1.65 4.19
N LYS A 213 10.39 2.93 4.16
CA LYS A 213 8.99 3.38 4.26
C LYS A 213 8.27 3.43 2.92
N ILE A 214 8.94 3.91 1.88
CA ILE A 214 8.33 4.14 0.56
C ILE A 214 9.32 3.85 -0.56
N ASP A 215 8.79 3.33 -1.65
CA ASP A 215 9.50 3.18 -2.93
C ASP A 215 10.00 4.53 -3.45
N LEU A 216 11.32 4.65 -3.60
CA LEU A 216 11.97 5.90 -3.97
C LEU A 216 13.16 5.68 -4.91
N SER A 217 13.51 6.76 -5.60
CA SER A 217 14.75 6.91 -6.37
C SER A 217 15.41 8.23 -6.03
N THR A 218 16.73 8.28 -6.17
CA THR A 218 17.53 9.45 -5.78
C THR A 218 18.41 9.94 -6.92
N VAL A 219 18.63 11.26 -6.97
CA VAL A 219 19.53 11.91 -7.93
C VAL A 219 20.46 12.87 -7.19
N LEU A 220 21.76 12.56 -7.22
CA LEU A 220 22.81 13.38 -6.61
C LEU A 220 23.17 14.57 -7.49
N HIS A 221 23.33 15.75 -6.88
CA HIS A 221 23.74 16.99 -7.54
C HIS A 221 25.22 17.28 -7.33
N SER A 222 25.79 18.16 -8.16
CA SER A 222 27.21 18.55 -8.09
C SER A 222 27.61 19.23 -6.79
N ASP A 223 26.66 19.86 -6.09
CA ASP A 223 26.84 20.46 -4.77
C ASP A 223 26.77 19.42 -3.62
N GLY A 224 26.50 18.15 -3.94
CA GLY A 224 26.34 17.05 -3.00
C GLY A 224 24.93 16.92 -2.40
N SER A 225 23.99 17.80 -2.74
CA SER A 225 22.58 17.63 -2.35
C SER A 225 21.92 16.50 -3.15
N VAL A 226 20.83 15.93 -2.62
CA VAL A 226 20.10 14.82 -3.27
C VAL A 226 18.64 15.17 -3.46
N ASN A 227 18.14 14.97 -4.67
CA ASN A 227 16.71 14.96 -4.97
C ASN A 227 16.15 13.56 -4.77
N VAL A 228 14.95 13.46 -4.21
CA VAL A 228 14.24 12.21 -3.97
C VAL A 228 12.91 12.23 -4.73
N TYR A 229 12.68 11.16 -5.49
CA TYR A 229 11.46 10.94 -6.25
C TYR A 229 10.78 9.65 -5.77
N VAL A 230 9.46 9.62 -5.80
CA VAL A 230 8.64 8.46 -5.39
C VAL A 230 7.78 7.98 -6.56
N GLY A 231 7.47 6.68 -6.54
CA GLY A 231 6.64 6.05 -7.57
C GLY A 231 7.16 6.25 -8.99
N LYS A 232 6.35 6.86 -9.87
CA LYS A 232 6.67 7.08 -11.29
C LYS A 232 7.54 8.32 -11.56
N GLY A 233 8.35 8.74 -10.57
CA GLY A 233 9.24 9.91 -10.71
C GLY A 233 8.66 11.20 -10.14
N GLU A 234 7.70 11.12 -9.23
CA GLU A 234 7.14 12.32 -8.60
C GLU A 234 8.07 12.87 -7.52
N SER A 235 8.36 14.16 -7.55
CA SER A 235 9.34 14.77 -6.62
C SER A 235 8.80 14.85 -5.20
N LEU A 236 9.50 14.23 -4.24
CA LEU A 236 9.23 14.38 -2.81
C LEU A 236 10.16 15.41 -2.15
N VAL A 237 11.45 15.38 -2.49
CA VAL A 237 12.46 16.33 -2.00
C VAL A 237 13.26 16.86 -3.19
N ILE A 238 13.34 18.19 -3.31
CA ILE A 238 14.16 18.86 -4.34
C ILE A 238 15.03 19.90 -3.63
N GLY A 239 16.34 19.68 -3.60
CA GLY A 239 17.27 20.51 -2.83
C GLY A 239 16.82 20.62 -1.37
N ASP A 240 16.50 21.83 -0.92
CA ASP A 240 16.04 22.11 0.45
C ASP A 240 14.51 22.27 0.59
N LYS A 241 13.74 21.88 -0.44
CA LYS A 241 12.28 21.94 -0.45
C LYS A 241 11.68 20.54 -0.44
N THR A 242 10.53 20.41 0.22
CA THR A 242 9.75 19.16 0.27
C THR A 242 8.35 19.36 -0.29
N ARG A 243 7.76 18.28 -0.78
CA ARG A 243 6.32 18.14 -1.00
C ARG A 243 5.74 17.25 0.07
N SER A 244 4.47 17.45 0.42
CA SER A 244 3.80 16.67 1.45
C SER A 244 3.02 15.50 0.87
N LEU A 245 3.20 14.33 1.47
CA LEU A 245 2.30 13.20 1.30
C LEU A 245 1.15 13.30 2.32
N ARG A 246 0.00 12.71 1.99
CA ARG A 246 -1.07 12.46 2.95
C ARG A 246 -1.74 11.11 2.72
N ALA A 247 -2.31 10.56 3.78
CA ALA A 247 -3.31 9.50 3.68
C ALA A 247 -4.69 10.16 3.50
N GLY A 248 -5.15 10.28 2.26
CA GLY A 248 -6.44 10.92 1.92
C GLY A 248 -7.52 9.88 1.61
N LYS A 249 -8.80 10.24 1.62
CA LYS A 249 -9.88 9.29 1.25
C LYS A 249 -9.65 8.72 -0.15
N ASP A 250 -9.89 7.41 -0.32
CA ASP A 250 -9.89 6.76 -1.62
C ASP A 250 -10.97 7.38 -2.52
N ARG A 251 -10.70 7.34 -3.83
CA ARG A 251 -11.54 7.98 -4.83
C ARG A 251 -12.88 7.26 -5.05
N TYR A 252 -13.03 6.02 -4.61
CA TYR A 252 -14.27 5.24 -4.68
C TYR A 252 -14.85 5.03 -3.29
N ASP A 253 -14.03 4.59 -2.33
CA ASP A 253 -14.47 4.21 -0.99
C ASP A 253 -13.98 5.20 0.07
N GLY A 254 -14.87 6.07 0.54
CA GLY A 254 -14.56 7.05 1.60
C GLY A 254 -14.18 6.43 2.95
N ARG A 255 -14.37 5.12 3.15
CA ARG A 255 -13.92 4.36 4.33
C ARG A 255 -12.45 3.97 4.24
N ARG A 256 -11.86 4.00 3.05
CA ARG A 256 -10.44 3.67 2.81
C ARG A 256 -9.61 4.93 2.63
N LEU A 257 -8.37 4.86 3.09
CA LEU A 257 -7.36 5.88 2.82
C LEU A 257 -6.40 5.43 1.72
N ASP A 258 -5.97 6.37 0.91
CA ASP A 258 -5.08 6.20 -0.23
C ASP A 258 -3.86 7.12 -0.06
N LEU A 259 -2.71 6.71 -0.59
CA LEU A 259 -1.51 7.54 -0.58
C LEU A 259 -1.64 8.64 -1.64
N GLN A 260 -1.56 9.90 -1.22
CA GLN A 260 -1.67 11.05 -2.09
C GLN A 260 -0.47 11.99 -1.94
N LEU A 261 0.00 12.56 -3.05
CA LEU A 261 1.06 13.57 -3.08
C LEU A 261 0.47 14.94 -3.39
N GLY A 262 0.94 15.96 -2.68
CA GLY A 262 0.60 17.35 -2.97
C GLY A 262 1.45 17.91 -4.12
N ASP A 263 0.82 18.62 -5.05
CA ASP A 263 1.50 19.27 -6.19
C ASP A 263 1.52 20.81 -6.11
N GLY A 264 1.00 21.38 -5.02
CA GLY A 264 0.88 22.81 -4.79
C GLY A 264 -0.48 23.40 -5.15
N VAL A 265 -1.29 22.68 -5.93
CA VAL A 265 -2.68 23.04 -6.27
C VAL A 265 -3.66 22.15 -5.52
N GLY A 266 -3.33 20.87 -5.39
CA GLY A 266 -4.14 19.88 -4.69
C GLY A 266 -3.33 18.66 -4.32
N TYR A 267 -4.04 17.54 -4.19
CA TYR A 267 -3.46 16.24 -3.91
C TYR A 267 -4.02 15.23 -4.91
N HIS A 268 -3.15 14.41 -5.48
CA HIS A 268 -3.52 13.29 -6.35
C HIS A 268 -2.97 11.98 -5.81
N SER A 269 -3.62 10.88 -6.16
CA SER A 269 -3.26 9.55 -5.69
C SER A 269 -2.05 8.98 -6.43
N ILE A 270 -1.11 8.42 -5.67
CA ILE A 270 0.11 7.78 -6.18
C ILE A 270 0.24 6.30 -5.79
N SER A 271 -0.74 5.74 -5.07
CA SER A 271 -0.66 4.36 -4.54
C SER A 271 -0.34 3.29 -5.58
N ASN A 272 -0.90 3.41 -6.79
CA ASN A 272 -0.66 2.43 -7.86
C ASN A 272 0.77 2.48 -8.43
N SER A 273 1.49 3.57 -8.16
CA SER A 273 2.86 3.81 -8.63
C SER A 273 3.92 3.31 -7.65
N ILE A 274 3.56 3.02 -6.39
CA ILE A 274 4.49 2.50 -5.38
C ILE A 274 4.57 0.98 -5.50
N LYS A 275 5.79 0.42 -5.50
CA LYS A 275 6.01 -1.04 -5.62
C LYS A 275 6.84 -1.65 -4.50
N ASN A 276 7.28 -0.85 -3.54
CA ASN A 276 8.13 -1.30 -2.44
C ASN A 276 7.97 -0.49 -1.15
N GLY A 277 8.60 -0.96 -0.07
CA GLY A 277 8.55 -0.35 1.26
C GLY A 277 7.29 -0.67 2.06
N GLU A 278 7.28 -0.25 3.32
CA GLU A 278 6.17 -0.46 4.27
C GLU A 278 4.82 0.00 3.71
N VAL A 279 4.75 1.19 3.10
CA VAL A 279 3.49 1.71 2.55
C VAL A 279 2.92 0.79 1.47
N TYR A 280 3.75 0.23 0.60
CA TYR A 280 3.26 -0.74 -0.37
C TYR A 280 2.80 -2.04 0.29
N GLY A 281 3.50 -2.54 1.32
CA GLY A 281 3.06 -3.71 2.09
C GLY A 281 1.66 -3.53 2.68
N ILE A 282 1.37 -2.33 3.21
CA ILE A 282 0.04 -1.94 3.73
C ILE A 282 -1.01 -1.94 2.62
N LEU A 283 -0.70 -1.37 1.45
CA LEU A 283 -1.62 -1.31 0.31
C LEU A 283 -1.85 -2.69 -0.30
N GLN A 284 -0.80 -3.50 -0.42
CA GLN A 284 -0.82 -4.86 -0.95
C GLN A 284 -1.67 -5.77 -0.06
N PHE A 285 -1.55 -5.67 1.26
CA PHE A 285 -2.40 -6.41 2.19
C PHE A 285 -3.89 -6.23 1.89
N ARG A 286 -4.32 -5.01 1.54
CA ARG A 286 -5.72 -4.75 1.22
C ARG A 286 -6.18 -5.50 -0.01
N SER A 287 -5.42 -5.39 -1.09
CA SER A 287 -5.81 -5.96 -2.39
C SER A 287 -5.62 -7.47 -2.47
N GLU A 288 -4.63 -8.02 -1.76
CA GLU A 288 -4.26 -9.43 -1.88
C GLU A 288 -4.76 -10.32 -0.74
N VAL A 289 -5.12 -9.74 0.41
CA VAL A 289 -5.56 -10.51 1.58
C VAL A 289 -6.94 -10.07 2.04
N LEU A 290 -7.12 -8.79 2.39
CA LEU A 290 -8.36 -8.31 3.01
C LEU A 290 -9.55 -8.33 2.05
N ASP A 291 -9.38 -7.83 0.83
CA ASP A 291 -10.45 -7.81 -0.18
C ASP A 291 -10.89 -9.22 -0.56
N PRO A 292 -9.99 -10.17 -0.90
CA PRO A 292 -10.37 -11.56 -1.10
C PRO A 292 -11.04 -12.21 0.12
N ALA A 293 -10.62 -11.89 1.35
CA ALA A 293 -11.24 -12.43 2.56
C ALA A 293 -12.69 -11.93 2.74
N LEU A 294 -12.94 -10.63 2.57
CA LEU A 294 -14.29 -10.06 2.60
C LEU A 294 -15.18 -10.64 1.49
N ASN A 295 -14.64 -10.72 0.27
CA ASN A 295 -15.36 -11.22 -0.88
C ASN A 295 -15.64 -12.72 -0.78
N GLY A 296 -14.69 -13.50 -0.26
CA GLY A 296 -14.84 -14.94 -0.02
C GLY A 296 -15.93 -15.24 1.01
N LEU A 297 -15.91 -14.54 2.14
CA LEU A 297 -16.97 -14.60 3.15
C LEU A 297 -18.34 -14.27 2.54
N GLY A 298 -18.43 -13.16 1.83
CA GLY A 298 -19.65 -12.75 1.15
C GLY A 298 -20.13 -13.76 0.12
N ARG A 299 -19.22 -14.34 -0.67
CA ARG A 299 -19.56 -15.32 -1.71
C ARG A 299 -20.16 -16.59 -1.12
N VAL A 300 -19.70 -17.05 0.04
CA VAL A 300 -20.31 -18.17 0.76
C VAL A 300 -21.75 -17.83 1.14
N VAL A 301 -21.99 -16.63 1.69
CA VAL A 301 -23.34 -16.18 2.08
C VAL A 301 -24.25 -16.03 0.86
N VAL A 302 -23.77 -15.43 -0.24
CA VAL A 302 -24.51 -15.33 -1.51
C VAL A 302 -24.88 -16.71 -2.04
N SER A 303 -23.90 -17.60 -2.14
CA SER A 303 -24.10 -18.94 -2.70
C SER A 303 -25.09 -19.75 -1.86
N LEU A 304 -24.97 -19.70 -0.53
CA LEU A 304 -25.92 -20.36 0.36
C LEU A 304 -27.32 -19.77 0.19
N GLY A 305 -27.45 -18.46 0.35
CA GLY A 305 -28.75 -17.81 0.42
C GLY A 305 -29.53 -17.89 -0.89
N LEU A 306 -28.87 -17.67 -2.04
CA LEU A 306 -29.53 -17.77 -3.35
C LEU A 306 -29.99 -19.20 -3.65
N ASN A 307 -29.13 -20.20 -3.43
CA ASN A 307 -29.49 -21.59 -3.70
C ASN A 307 -30.55 -22.11 -2.72
N PHE A 308 -30.44 -21.76 -1.44
CA PHE A 308 -31.44 -22.16 -0.44
C PHE A 308 -32.79 -21.51 -0.71
N ASN A 309 -32.84 -20.22 -1.06
CA ASN A 309 -34.08 -19.55 -1.45
C ASN A 309 -34.69 -20.18 -2.70
N ALA A 310 -33.88 -20.45 -3.73
CA ALA A 310 -34.35 -21.10 -4.95
C ALA A 310 -35.01 -22.45 -4.63
N GLN A 311 -34.39 -23.27 -3.78
CA GLN A 311 -34.94 -24.54 -3.34
C GLN A 311 -36.18 -24.39 -2.45
N HIS A 312 -36.17 -23.44 -1.52
CA HIS A 312 -37.27 -23.21 -0.58
C HIS A 312 -38.55 -22.76 -1.30
N ARG A 313 -38.44 -21.96 -2.36
CA ARG A 313 -39.58 -21.55 -3.21
C ARG A 313 -40.27 -22.70 -3.94
N LEU A 314 -39.57 -23.82 -4.17
CA LEU A 314 -40.15 -25.02 -4.78
C LEU A 314 -40.99 -25.84 -3.78
N GLY A 315 -40.87 -25.55 -2.48
CA GLY A 315 -41.59 -26.23 -1.41
C GLY A 315 -42.94 -25.61 -1.08
N GLN A 316 -43.60 -26.17 -0.06
CA GLN A 316 -44.81 -25.64 0.55
C GLN A 316 -44.62 -25.53 2.07
N ASP A 317 -45.27 -24.54 2.68
CA ASP A 317 -45.29 -24.37 4.13
C ASP A 317 -46.30 -25.31 4.82
N LEU A 318 -46.37 -25.27 6.16
CA LEU A 318 -47.31 -26.07 6.95
C LEU A 318 -48.79 -25.80 6.62
N LYS A 319 -49.10 -24.67 5.98
CA LYS A 319 -50.45 -24.25 5.62
C LYS A 319 -50.75 -24.51 4.13
N GLY A 320 -49.86 -25.21 3.42
CA GLY A 320 -50.00 -25.51 2.01
C GLY A 320 -49.76 -24.32 1.07
N ARG A 321 -49.16 -23.23 1.56
CA ARG A 321 -48.82 -22.07 0.73
C ARG A 321 -47.45 -22.30 0.07
N PRO A 322 -47.24 -21.81 -1.17
CA PRO A 322 -45.91 -21.85 -1.80
C PRO A 322 -44.83 -21.23 -0.91
N GLY A 323 -43.66 -21.85 -0.86
CA GLY A 323 -42.51 -21.34 -0.11
C GLY A 323 -42.05 -19.98 -0.63
N GLY A 324 -41.62 -19.11 0.29
CA GLY A 324 -41.02 -17.81 -0.03
C GLY A 324 -39.49 -17.83 0.03
N ASP A 325 -38.89 -16.64 0.12
CA ASP A 325 -37.49 -16.52 0.48
C ASP A 325 -37.27 -16.86 1.94
N PHE A 326 -36.25 -17.65 2.23
CA PHE A 326 -35.82 -17.95 3.58
C PHE A 326 -34.86 -16.87 4.09
N PHE A 327 -33.98 -16.39 3.21
CA PHE A 327 -33.03 -15.31 3.46
C PHE A 327 -33.39 -14.07 2.63
N ALA A 328 -33.44 -12.90 3.27
CA ALA A 328 -33.46 -11.63 2.56
C ALA A 328 -32.02 -11.23 2.25
N MET A 329 -31.61 -11.39 1.00
CA MET A 329 -30.22 -11.24 0.56
C MET A 329 -29.81 -9.77 0.42
N GLY A 330 -28.59 -9.48 0.87
CA GLY A 330 -27.88 -8.26 0.45
C GLY A 330 -27.48 -8.30 -1.03
N GLY A 331 -27.30 -7.13 -1.63
CA GLY A 331 -26.86 -6.99 -3.02
C GLY A 331 -25.39 -6.59 -3.16
N PRO A 332 -24.85 -6.60 -4.39
CA PRO A 332 -23.57 -5.99 -4.70
C PRO A 332 -23.50 -4.51 -4.29
N GLU A 333 -22.36 -4.08 -3.73
CA GLU A 333 -22.12 -2.67 -3.42
C GLU A 333 -21.51 -1.98 -4.65
N VAL A 334 -22.07 -0.84 -5.05
CA VAL A 334 -21.59 -0.05 -6.19
C VAL A 334 -21.20 1.34 -5.71
N LEU A 335 -19.92 1.65 -5.83
CA LEU A 335 -19.32 2.90 -5.34
C LEU A 335 -18.90 3.78 -6.53
N PRO A 336 -19.55 4.93 -6.75
CA PRO A 336 -19.14 5.85 -7.81
C PRO A 336 -17.81 6.50 -7.47
N LYS A 337 -16.96 6.71 -8.48
CA LYS A 337 -15.77 7.54 -8.33
C LYS A 337 -16.19 8.98 -8.00
N ASN A 338 -15.55 9.58 -7.00
CA ASN A 338 -15.81 10.93 -6.53
C ASN A 338 -15.51 12.06 -7.55
N THR A 339 -14.95 11.70 -8.71
CA THR A 339 -14.57 12.60 -9.81
C THR A 339 -15.31 12.26 -11.10
N ASN A 340 -16.38 11.45 -11.03
CA ASN A 340 -17.26 11.26 -12.16
C ASN A 340 -17.84 12.60 -12.60
N THR A 341 -17.92 12.85 -13.91
CA THR A 341 -18.58 14.04 -14.48
C THR A 341 -20.01 14.13 -13.94
N SER A 342 -20.57 15.34 -13.77
CA SER A 342 -21.91 15.62 -13.23
C SER A 342 -22.94 14.47 -13.38
N LEU A 343 -23.07 13.63 -12.35
CA LEU A 343 -24.08 12.57 -12.25
C LEU A 343 -25.25 13.09 -11.42
N ALA A 344 -26.48 12.75 -11.78
CA ALA A 344 -27.58 12.82 -10.82
C ALA A 344 -27.21 11.96 -9.60
N THR A 345 -27.55 12.41 -8.39
CA THR A 345 -27.11 11.80 -7.12
C THR A 345 -27.49 10.32 -6.94
N THR A 346 -28.41 9.81 -7.77
CA THR A 346 -28.91 8.43 -7.75
C THR A 346 -28.48 7.60 -8.96
N ALA A 347 -27.75 8.18 -9.93
CA ALA A 347 -27.37 7.50 -11.16
C ALA A 347 -26.14 6.60 -10.94
N VAL A 348 -26.39 5.41 -10.40
CA VAL A 348 -25.40 4.32 -10.28
C VAL A 348 -25.88 3.09 -11.06
N PRO A 349 -24.97 2.24 -11.56
CA PRO A 349 -25.36 0.97 -12.16
C PRO A 349 -26.15 0.10 -11.18
N VAL A 350 -27.22 -0.52 -11.66
CA VAL A 350 -27.94 -1.55 -10.90
C VAL A 350 -27.24 -2.88 -11.14
N VAL A 351 -26.67 -3.44 -10.08
CA VAL A 351 -25.91 -4.69 -10.15
C VAL A 351 -26.62 -5.77 -9.35
N GLY A 352 -26.77 -6.95 -9.94
CA GLY A 352 -27.38 -8.12 -9.34
C GLY A 352 -26.60 -9.39 -9.68
N TYR A 353 -27.13 -10.53 -9.24
CA TYR A 353 -26.54 -11.84 -9.51
C TYR A 353 -27.29 -12.52 -10.64
N ALA A 354 -26.59 -12.83 -11.73
CA ALA A 354 -27.10 -13.62 -12.84
C ALA A 354 -26.86 -15.12 -12.60
N ASP A 355 -25.69 -15.46 -12.08
CA ASP A 355 -25.30 -16.83 -11.76
C ASP A 355 -24.37 -16.84 -10.54
N ALA A 356 -24.85 -17.42 -9.44
CA ALA A 356 -24.09 -17.52 -8.19
C ALA A 356 -22.85 -18.42 -8.32
N GLN A 357 -22.86 -19.41 -9.21
CA GLN A 357 -21.75 -20.35 -9.38
C GLN A 357 -20.57 -19.70 -10.11
N ALA A 358 -20.85 -18.77 -11.03
CA ALA A 358 -19.85 -18.03 -11.79
C ALA A 358 -19.22 -16.86 -11.00
N LEU A 359 -19.73 -16.52 -9.80
CA LEU A 359 -19.15 -15.45 -8.99
C LEU A 359 -17.71 -15.75 -8.58
N THR A 360 -16.85 -14.75 -8.67
CA THR A 360 -15.45 -14.80 -8.20
C THR A 360 -15.30 -14.11 -6.84
N THR A 361 -14.07 -14.02 -6.33
CA THR A 361 -13.72 -13.22 -5.14
C THR A 361 -13.12 -11.85 -5.49
N ASP A 362 -13.29 -11.40 -6.74
CA ASP A 362 -12.71 -10.16 -7.22
C ASP A 362 -13.69 -8.98 -7.18
N ASN A 363 -13.12 -7.77 -7.13
CA ASN A 363 -13.84 -6.52 -7.32
C ASN A 363 -13.61 -6.02 -8.74
N TYR A 364 -14.54 -5.24 -9.27
CA TYR A 364 -14.48 -4.77 -10.65
C TYR A 364 -14.61 -3.26 -10.76
N LEU A 365 -14.00 -2.69 -11.80
CA LEU A 365 -14.20 -1.30 -12.20
C LEU A 365 -14.99 -1.29 -13.50
N LEU A 366 -16.19 -0.69 -13.46
CA LEU A 366 -16.99 -0.42 -14.65
C LEU A 366 -16.69 1.00 -15.13
N ASN A 367 -16.07 1.13 -16.29
CA ASN A 367 -15.62 2.41 -16.85
C ASN A 367 -16.35 2.73 -18.15
N TRP A 368 -16.71 3.99 -18.34
CA TRP A 368 -17.15 4.52 -19.62
C TRP A 368 -15.95 5.00 -20.44
N GLN A 369 -15.82 4.53 -21.68
CA GLN A 369 -14.71 4.88 -22.60
C GLN A 369 -15.19 5.76 -23.77
N GLY A 370 -16.17 6.66 -23.53
CA GLY A 370 -16.70 7.57 -24.55
C GLY A 370 -17.67 6.95 -25.57
N ALA A 371 -17.67 5.63 -25.73
CA ALA A 371 -18.60 4.93 -26.62
C ALA A 371 -19.17 3.63 -26.03
N THR A 372 -18.37 2.92 -25.24
CA THR A 372 -18.75 1.63 -24.66
C THR A 372 -18.38 1.57 -23.19
N TRP A 373 -19.16 0.83 -22.42
CA TRP A 373 -18.79 0.41 -21.07
C TRP A 373 -17.77 -0.73 -21.13
N GLN A 374 -16.77 -0.69 -20.27
CA GLN A 374 -15.78 -1.75 -20.08
C GLN A 374 -15.72 -2.14 -18.61
N LEU A 375 -15.75 -3.45 -18.36
CA LEU A 375 -15.53 -4.01 -17.03
C LEU A 375 -14.07 -4.45 -16.92
N MET A 376 -13.40 -4.05 -15.84
CA MET A 376 -12.02 -4.42 -15.55
C MET A 376 -11.96 -5.09 -14.19
N ASN A 377 -11.30 -6.25 -14.11
CA ASN A 377 -11.00 -6.88 -12.83
C ASN A 377 -9.96 -6.02 -12.09
N ARG A 378 -10.29 -5.58 -10.88
CA ARG A 378 -9.46 -4.64 -10.12
C ARG A 378 -8.16 -5.25 -9.61
N ARG A 379 -8.12 -6.57 -9.42
CA ARG A 379 -6.91 -7.28 -8.96
C ARG A 379 -5.95 -7.53 -10.10
N THR A 380 -6.43 -8.05 -11.23
CA THR A 380 -5.57 -8.41 -12.38
C THR A 380 -5.33 -7.25 -13.35
N GLY A 381 -6.19 -6.23 -13.33
CA GLY A 381 -6.17 -5.14 -14.31
C GLY A 381 -6.66 -5.55 -15.70
N GLN A 382 -7.13 -6.80 -15.87
CA GLN A 382 -7.58 -7.30 -17.16
C GLN A 382 -9.02 -6.92 -17.43
N ILE A 383 -9.34 -6.70 -18.72
CA ILE A 383 -10.71 -6.47 -19.18
C ILE A 383 -11.48 -7.78 -19.10
N VAL A 384 -12.66 -7.73 -18.49
CA VAL A 384 -13.60 -8.85 -18.41
C VAL A 384 -14.61 -8.70 -19.55
N PRO A 385 -14.75 -9.69 -20.44
CA PRO A 385 -15.75 -9.65 -21.49
C PRO A 385 -17.16 -9.53 -20.91
N MET A 386 -17.97 -8.67 -21.53
CA MET A 386 -19.39 -8.53 -21.19
C MET A 386 -20.24 -8.93 -22.40
N THR A 387 -21.38 -9.56 -22.14
CA THR A 387 -22.43 -9.80 -23.15
C THR A 387 -23.69 -9.02 -22.78
N GLY A 388 -24.59 -8.75 -23.73
CA GLY A 388 -25.79 -7.94 -23.51
C GLY A 388 -25.61 -6.46 -23.86
N ALA A 389 -26.68 -5.66 -23.70
CA ALA A 389 -26.73 -4.26 -24.15
C ALA A 389 -26.64 -3.22 -23.00
N GLY A 390 -26.55 -3.66 -21.74
CA GLY A 390 -26.50 -2.77 -20.57
C GLY A 390 -27.83 -2.14 -20.18
N THR A 391 -28.94 -2.59 -20.76
CA THR A 391 -30.30 -2.11 -20.43
C THR A 391 -30.93 -2.98 -19.34
N THR A 392 -32.06 -2.56 -18.76
CA THR A 392 -32.77 -3.41 -17.79
C THR A 392 -33.28 -4.72 -18.40
N ALA A 393 -33.66 -4.71 -19.68
CA ALA A 393 -34.13 -5.90 -20.39
C ALA A 393 -32.98 -6.79 -20.92
N SER A 394 -31.80 -6.20 -21.16
CA SER A 394 -30.60 -6.91 -21.60
C SER A 394 -29.40 -6.35 -20.83
N PRO A 395 -29.26 -6.69 -19.53
CA PRO A 395 -28.16 -6.22 -18.71
C PRO A 395 -26.84 -6.79 -19.24
N PHE A 396 -25.74 -6.12 -18.93
CA PHE A 396 -24.43 -6.71 -19.16
C PHE A 396 -24.24 -7.92 -18.25
N LEU A 397 -23.79 -9.05 -18.80
CA LEU A 397 -23.47 -10.26 -18.06
C LEU A 397 -21.96 -10.51 -18.07
N ALA A 398 -21.37 -10.68 -16.88
CA ALA A 398 -19.96 -11.00 -16.69
C ALA A 398 -19.71 -11.59 -15.30
N ASP A 399 -18.90 -12.64 -15.21
CA ASP A 399 -18.46 -13.27 -13.95
C ASP A 399 -19.59 -13.48 -12.92
N GLY A 400 -20.75 -13.95 -13.39
CA GLY A 400 -21.94 -14.21 -12.56
C GLY A 400 -22.78 -12.98 -12.20
N LEU A 401 -22.41 -11.79 -12.66
CA LEU A 401 -23.11 -10.54 -12.41
C LEU A 401 -24.03 -10.15 -13.56
N SER A 402 -25.14 -9.48 -13.20
CA SER A 402 -25.96 -8.71 -14.14
C SER A 402 -25.80 -7.21 -13.83
N ILE A 403 -25.42 -6.41 -14.82
CA ILE A 403 -25.13 -4.97 -14.66
C ILE A 403 -26.02 -4.18 -15.63
N SER A 404 -26.94 -3.37 -15.10
CA SER A 404 -27.73 -2.41 -15.88
C SER A 404 -27.23 -1.00 -15.66
N VAL A 405 -26.97 -0.29 -16.74
CA VAL A 405 -26.58 1.13 -16.78
C VAL A 405 -27.70 2.02 -17.33
N ALA A 406 -28.92 1.48 -17.46
CA ALA A 406 -30.06 2.16 -18.08
C ALA A 406 -30.41 3.51 -17.42
N GLY A 407 -30.08 3.71 -16.14
CA GLY A 407 -30.27 4.97 -15.42
C GLY A 407 -29.16 6.01 -15.65
N ILE A 408 -28.15 5.71 -16.48
CA ILE A 408 -26.99 6.56 -16.72
C ILE A 408 -26.99 6.98 -18.19
N THR A 409 -27.08 8.28 -18.43
CA THR A 409 -26.87 8.85 -19.77
C THR A 409 -25.41 9.25 -19.89
N ALA A 410 -24.64 8.54 -20.71
CA ALA A 410 -23.21 8.78 -20.90
C ALA A 410 -22.91 9.29 -22.31
N GLY A 411 -22.36 10.49 -22.43
CA GLY A 411 -21.89 11.10 -23.67
C GLY A 411 -20.40 10.87 -23.92
N VAL A 412 -19.95 11.22 -25.13
CA VAL A 412 -18.57 10.97 -25.61
C VAL A 412 -17.49 11.66 -24.76
N GLY A 413 -17.83 12.75 -24.05
CA GLY A 413 -16.90 13.48 -23.16
C GLY A 413 -16.99 13.12 -21.67
N ASP A 414 -17.91 12.24 -21.28
CA ASP A 414 -18.09 11.91 -19.86
C ASP A 414 -17.01 10.96 -19.36
N GLN A 415 -16.66 11.10 -18.08
CA GLN A 415 -15.72 10.22 -17.40
C GLN A 415 -16.44 9.55 -16.25
N TYR A 416 -16.94 8.34 -16.49
CA TYR A 416 -17.62 7.55 -15.47
C TYR A 416 -16.82 6.32 -15.10
N SER A 417 -16.70 6.09 -13.80
CA SER A 417 -16.09 4.90 -13.22
C SER A 417 -16.83 4.51 -11.94
N PHE A 418 -17.13 3.22 -11.80
CA PHE A 418 -17.80 2.66 -10.64
C PHE A 418 -17.03 1.44 -10.15
N LEU A 419 -16.73 1.42 -8.85
CA LEU A 419 -16.20 0.24 -8.17
C LEU A 419 -17.37 -0.65 -7.77
N ILE A 420 -17.42 -1.84 -8.35
CA ILE A 420 -18.38 -2.89 -8.03
C ILE A 420 -17.69 -3.87 -7.07
N ARG A 421 -18.27 -4.05 -5.89
CA ARG A 421 -17.88 -5.05 -4.90
C ARG A 421 -19.01 -6.09 -4.82
N PRO A 422 -18.90 -7.19 -5.58
CA PRO A 422 -19.98 -8.15 -5.76
C PRO A 422 -20.53 -8.71 -4.46
N THR A 423 -19.65 -9.10 -3.55
CA THR A 423 -20.02 -9.90 -2.39
C THR A 423 -19.57 -9.30 -1.06
N ALA A 424 -18.69 -8.30 -1.08
CA ALA A 424 -17.99 -7.80 0.11
C ALA A 424 -18.90 -7.50 1.31
N VAL A 425 -20.05 -6.87 1.09
CA VAL A 425 -20.96 -6.41 2.15
C VAL A 425 -22.13 -7.37 2.42
N VAL A 426 -22.26 -8.44 1.62
CA VAL A 426 -23.46 -9.29 1.67
C VAL A 426 -23.60 -10.00 3.01
N ALA A 427 -22.48 -10.38 3.62
CA ALA A 427 -22.46 -10.96 4.95
C ALA A 427 -23.03 -10.01 6.02
N ARG A 428 -22.87 -8.69 5.86
CA ARG A 428 -23.45 -7.66 6.74
C ARG A 428 -24.96 -7.54 6.54
N ASP A 429 -25.39 -7.52 5.28
CA ASP A 429 -26.73 -7.09 4.89
C ASP A 429 -27.77 -8.21 4.82
N THR A 430 -27.32 -9.47 4.72
CA THR A 430 -28.21 -10.62 4.67
C THR A 430 -28.85 -10.88 6.03
N ARG A 431 -30.17 -11.11 6.03
CA ARG A 431 -30.98 -11.39 7.22
C ARG A 431 -31.98 -12.52 6.93
N LEU A 432 -32.58 -13.07 7.97
CA LEU A 432 -33.74 -13.95 7.81
C LEU A 432 -34.91 -13.16 7.22
N ALA A 433 -35.64 -13.77 6.29
CA ALA A 433 -36.83 -13.18 5.65
C ALA A 433 -38.14 -13.58 6.34
N LEU A 434 -38.12 -14.67 7.12
CA LEU A 434 -39.28 -15.32 7.72
C LEU A 434 -39.51 -14.91 9.18
#